data_AF-A0A7C5QL78-F1
#
_entry.id   AF-A0A7C5QL78-F1
#
_cell.length_a   1.000
_cell.length_b   1.000
_cell.length_c   1.000
_cell.angle_alpha   90.00
_cell.angle_beta   90.00
_cell.angle_gamma   90.00
#
_symmetry.space_group_name_H-M   'P 1'
#
loop_
_entity.id
_entity.type
_entity.pdbx_description
1 polymer ?
#
loop_
_entity_poly.entity_id
_entity_poly.type
_entity_poly.pdbx_seq_one_letter_code
_entity_poly.pdbx_strand_id
1 'polypeptide(L)'
;MALASGALGALLWPWMHLRSRSGLVRTVLDGLPYPRAAKPELPKVRVAVVQFDINLTFSAAAYARHAYEMVRRAVEGGAGLVIFPEYATLPLLGLLPGAARLAAMLEGRPSRQRLNRRMPRRRAAMEPWRSR
;
A
#
# COMPACT_ATOMS: atom_id res chain seq x y z
N MET A 1 29.17 -20.83 4.26
CA MET A 1 28.08 -19.84 4.43
C MET A 1 26.72 -20.53 4.60
N ALA A 2 26.44 -21.18 5.73
CA ALA A 2 25.16 -21.88 5.94
C ALA A 2 24.73 -22.04 7.42
N LEU A 3 25.23 -21.22 8.34
CA LEU A 3 24.89 -21.32 9.78
C LEU A 3 24.12 -20.12 10.35
N ALA A 4 23.98 -19.01 9.60
CA ALA A 4 23.35 -17.79 10.10
C ALA A 4 21.80 -17.78 9.97
N SER A 5 21.21 -18.70 9.20
CA SER A 5 19.77 -18.64 8.88
C SER A 5 18.85 -19.16 10.00
N GLY A 6 19.30 -20.17 10.76
CA GLY A 6 18.49 -20.82 11.79
C GLY A 6 18.24 -19.95 13.03
N ALA A 7 19.28 -19.26 13.52
CA ALA A 7 19.19 -18.42 14.72
C ALA A 7 18.39 -17.12 14.46
N LEU A 8 18.55 -16.52 13.28
CA LEU A 8 17.78 -15.34 12.89
C LEU A 8 16.30 -15.70 12.71
N GLY A 9 16.00 -16.83 12.08
CA GLY A 9 14.63 -17.35 11.97
C GLY A 9 13.99 -17.62 13.33
N ALA A 10 14.72 -18.23 14.27
CA ALA A 10 14.24 -18.53 15.61
C ALA A 10 13.90 -17.28 16.45
N LEU A 11 14.58 -16.15 16.21
CA LEU A 11 14.31 -14.86 16.86
C LEU A 11 13.24 -14.03 16.13
N LEU A 12 13.24 -14.06 14.80
CA LEU A 12 12.27 -13.34 13.98
C LEU A 12 10.88 -13.95 14.07
N TRP A 13 10.79 -15.28 14.19
CA TRP A 13 9.51 -15.99 14.18
C TRP A 13 8.58 -15.60 15.34
N PRO A 14 8.99 -15.66 16.63
CA PRO A 14 8.14 -15.22 17.74
C PRO A 14 7.69 -13.76 17.59
N TRP A 15 8.59 -12.91 17.10
CA TRP A 15 8.35 -11.49 16.93
C TRP A 15 7.34 -11.21 15.81
N MET A 16 7.49 -11.87 14.66
CA MET A 16 6.55 -11.82 13.55
C MET A 16 5.20 -12.42 13.94
N HIS A 17 5.20 -13.54 14.67
CA HIS A 17 3.98 -14.14 15.17
C HIS A 17 3.22 -13.22 16.10
N LEU A 18 3.89 -12.47 16.97
CA LEU A 18 3.23 -11.52 17.85
C LEU A 18 2.63 -10.33 17.08
N ARG A 19 3.35 -9.82 16.07
CA ARG A 19 2.96 -8.63 15.28
C ARG A 19 1.97 -8.93 14.16
N SER A 20 1.90 -10.18 13.69
CA SER A 20 1.08 -10.65 12.55
C SER A 20 0.05 -11.72 12.96
N ARG A 21 -0.43 -11.69 14.22
CA ARG A 21 -1.44 -12.66 14.68
C ARG A 21 -2.70 -12.57 13.82
N SER A 22 -3.01 -13.63 13.07
CA SER A 22 -4.23 -13.73 12.27
C SER A 22 -5.50 -13.56 13.11
N GLY A 23 -5.48 -13.99 14.38
CA GLY A 23 -6.55 -13.74 15.34
C GLY A 23 -6.85 -12.26 15.52
N LEU A 24 -5.82 -11.40 15.65
CA LEU A 24 -6.02 -9.96 15.79
C LEU A 24 -6.62 -9.34 14.52
N VAL A 25 -6.19 -9.81 13.34
CA VAL A 25 -6.76 -9.37 12.07
C VAL A 25 -8.24 -9.75 11.99
N ARG A 26 -8.59 -11.00 12.31
CA ARG A 26 -9.98 -11.48 12.33
C ARG A 26 -10.84 -10.70 13.32
N THR A 27 -10.43 -10.60 14.58
CA THR A 27 -11.15 -9.83 15.61
C THR A 27 -11.44 -8.40 15.17
N VAL A 28 -10.50 -7.77 14.49
CA VAL A 28 -10.66 -6.39 14.01
C VAL A 28 -11.60 -6.31 12.81
N LEU A 29 -11.58 -7.28 11.91
CA LEU A 29 -12.42 -7.31 10.73
C LEU A 29 -13.86 -7.75 11.06
N ASP A 30 -14.04 -8.75 11.91
CA ASP A 30 -15.34 -9.31 12.29
C ASP A 30 -16.28 -8.27 12.93
N GLY A 31 -15.71 -7.23 13.57
CA GLY A 31 -16.47 -6.15 14.21
C GLY A 31 -16.83 -4.98 13.28
N LEU A 32 -16.52 -5.05 11.98
CA LEU A 32 -16.71 -3.93 11.05
C LEU A 32 -17.94 -4.10 10.15
N PRO A 33 -18.65 -3.01 9.81
CA PRO A 33 -19.83 -3.08 8.96
C PRO A 33 -19.47 -3.25 7.47
N TYR A 34 -19.80 -4.40 6.87
CA TYR A 34 -19.53 -4.64 5.45
C TYR A 34 -20.72 -4.23 4.56
N PRO A 35 -20.66 -3.09 3.84
CA PRO A 35 -21.65 -2.79 2.83
C PRO A 35 -21.57 -3.81 1.70
N ARG A 36 -22.72 -4.13 1.10
CA ARG A 36 -22.78 -5.08 -0.02
C ARG A 36 -22.24 -4.43 -1.29
N ALA A 37 -21.27 -5.07 -1.92
CA ALA A 37 -20.77 -4.65 -3.23
C ALA A 37 -21.87 -4.68 -4.29
N ALA A 38 -21.80 -3.73 -5.24
CA ALA A 38 -22.70 -3.72 -6.39
C ALA A 38 -22.48 -4.99 -7.22
N LYS A 39 -23.56 -5.63 -7.67
CA LYS A 39 -23.47 -6.76 -8.58
C LYS A 39 -22.96 -6.26 -9.94
N PRO A 40 -21.97 -6.91 -10.58
CA PRO A 40 -21.57 -6.57 -11.93
C PRO A 40 -22.74 -6.77 -12.92
N GLU A 41 -23.08 -5.75 -13.70
CA GLU A 41 -24.18 -5.79 -14.68
C GLU A 41 -23.61 -5.74 -16.11
N LEU A 42 -23.32 -6.92 -16.67
CA LEU A 42 -22.74 -7.00 -18.02
C LEU A 42 -23.63 -6.31 -19.08
N PRO A 43 -23.01 -5.61 -20.05
CA PRO A 43 -21.57 -5.54 -20.32
C PRO A 43 -20.81 -4.47 -19.51
N LYS A 44 -21.45 -3.80 -18.53
CA LYS A 44 -20.88 -2.67 -17.80
C LYS A 44 -20.48 -3.06 -16.37
N VAL A 45 -19.24 -2.76 -15.98
CA VAL A 45 -18.78 -3.00 -14.60
C VAL A 45 -18.21 -1.70 -14.05
N ARG A 46 -18.60 -1.35 -12.82
CA ARG A 46 -18.00 -0.24 -12.09
C ARG A 46 -16.80 -0.74 -11.30
N VAL A 47 -15.64 -0.18 -11.59
CA VAL A 47 -14.37 -0.55 -10.98
C VAL A 47 -13.82 0.65 -10.20
N ALA A 48 -13.35 0.40 -8.99
CA ALA A 48 -12.54 1.34 -8.23
C ALA A 48 -11.06 0.98 -8.36
N VAL A 49 -10.22 1.96 -8.68
CA VAL A 49 -8.77 1.83 -8.67
C VAL A 49 -8.25 2.59 -7.47
N VAL A 50 -7.54 1.90 -6.59
CA VAL A 50 -7.05 2.46 -5.34
C VAL A 50 -5.66 3.05 -5.54
N GLN A 51 -5.45 4.26 -5.03
CA GLN A 51 -4.14 4.88 -4.89
C GLN A 51 -3.99 5.38 -3.45
N PHE A 52 -2.84 5.11 -2.85
CA PHE A 52 -2.54 5.54 -1.48
C PHE A 52 -1.03 5.70 -1.29
N ASP A 53 -0.65 6.49 -0.29
CA ASP A 53 0.76 6.67 0.08
C ASP A 53 1.27 5.47 0.87
N ILE A 54 2.47 5.01 0.53
CA ILE A 54 3.13 3.93 1.26
C ILE A 54 3.68 4.50 2.57
N ASN A 55 2.90 4.32 3.63
CA ASN A 55 3.30 4.63 5.00
C ASN A 55 3.49 3.32 5.78
N LEU A 56 4.62 3.18 6.47
CA LEU A 56 4.87 1.97 7.27
C LEU A 56 3.82 1.83 8.38
N THR A 57 3.31 0.61 8.55
CA THR A 57 2.44 0.24 9.66
C THR A 57 3.14 -0.73 10.59
N PHE A 58 3.00 -0.49 11.88
CA PHE A 58 3.60 -1.32 12.93
C PHE A 58 2.60 -2.31 13.56
N SER A 59 1.43 -2.44 12.93
CA SER A 59 0.34 -3.34 13.35
C SER A 59 -0.38 -3.93 12.13
N ALA A 60 -0.44 -5.28 12.05
CA ALA A 60 -1.21 -5.97 11.02
C ALA A 60 -2.71 -5.62 11.09
N ALA A 61 -3.23 -5.45 12.30
CA ALA A 61 -4.60 -5.00 12.54
C ALA A 61 -4.85 -3.58 11.99
N ALA A 62 -3.89 -2.66 12.16
CA ALA A 62 -4.02 -1.31 11.61
C ALA A 62 -4.02 -1.31 10.08
N TYR A 63 -3.18 -2.15 9.46
CA TYR A 63 -3.20 -2.33 8.01
C TYR A 63 -4.53 -2.92 7.53
N ALA A 64 -5.05 -3.93 8.21
CA ALA A 64 -6.34 -4.54 7.88
C ALA A 64 -7.48 -3.52 7.92
N ARG A 65 -7.54 -2.64 8.93
CA ARG A 65 -8.51 -1.54 8.98
C ARG A 65 -8.34 -0.57 7.83
N HIS A 66 -7.10 -0.21 7.50
CA HIS A 66 -6.83 0.71 6.38
C HIS A 66 -7.27 0.13 5.04
N ALA A 67 -6.96 -1.15 4.79
CA ALA A 67 -7.42 -1.88 3.61
C ALA A 67 -8.95 -1.97 3.55
N TYR A 68 -9.58 -2.30 4.69
CA TYR A 68 -11.04 -2.30 4.82
C TYR A 68 -11.65 -0.95 4.46
N GLU A 69 -11.12 0.16 4.98
CA GLU A 69 -11.66 1.50 4.69
C GLU A 69 -11.59 1.85 3.20
N MET A 70 -10.51 1.47 2.52
CA MET A 70 -10.41 1.68 1.07
C MET A 70 -11.46 0.87 0.29
N VAL A 71 -11.67 -0.39 0.68
CA VAL A 71 -12.70 -1.24 0.06
C VAL A 71 -14.11 -0.74 0.38
N ARG A 72 -14.39 -0.37 1.63
CA ARG A 72 -15.68 0.16 2.08
C ARG A 72 -16.06 1.40 1.28
N ARG A 73 -15.14 2.37 1.14
CA ARG A 73 -15.35 3.58 0.34
C ARG A 73 -15.59 3.27 -1.13
N ALA A 74 -14.85 2.31 -1.69
CA ALA A 74 -15.06 1.88 -3.07
C ALA A 74 -16.46 1.28 -3.28
N VAL A 75 -16.90 0.42 -2.36
CA VAL A 75 -18.23 -0.19 -2.37
C VAL A 75 -19.32 0.85 -2.20
N GLU A 76 -19.16 1.81 -1.28
CA GLU A 76 -20.09 2.93 -1.10
C GLU A 76 -20.17 3.83 -2.35
N GLY A 77 -19.08 3.93 -3.12
CA GLY A 77 -19.07 4.53 -4.47
C GLY A 77 -19.76 3.70 -5.56
N GLY A 78 -20.31 2.53 -5.20
CA GLY A 78 -21.01 1.60 -6.09
C GLY A 78 -20.08 0.69 -6.88
N ALA A 79 -18.80 0.56 -6.52
CA ALA A 79 -17.90 -0.36 -7.21
C ALA A 79 -18.28 -1.81 -6.92
N GLY A 80 -18.30 -2.62 -7.97
CA GLY A 80 -18.41 -4.08 -7.88
C GLY A 80 -17.06 -4.80 -7.93
N LEU A 81 -15.99 -4.06 -8.27
CA LEU A 81 -14.61 -4.56 -8.34
C LEU A 81 -13.65 -3.48 -7.83
N VAL A 82 -12.67 -3.86 -7.02
CA VAL A 82 -11.64 -2.97 -6.48
C VAL A 82 -10.26 -3.50 -6.88
N ILE A 83 -9.43 -2.63 -7.43
CA ILE A 83 -8.06 -2.95 -7.87
C ILE A 83 -7.08 -2.18 -7.00
N PHE A 84 -6.09 -2.90 -6.47
CA PHE A 84 -4.99 -2.36 -5.68
C PHE A 84 -3.71 -2.27 -6.52
N PRO A 85 -2.78 -1.36 -6.18
CA PRO A 85 -1.46 -1.34 -6.80
C PRO A 85 -0.66 -2.60 -6.44
N GLU A 86 0.30 -2.97 -7.30
CA GLU A 86 1.14 -4.19 -7.15
C GLU A 86 1.78 -4.29 -5.75
N TYR A 87 2.22 -3.16 -5.22
CA TYR A 87 2.94 -3.08 -3.97
C TYR A 87 2.08 -2.64 -2.78
N ALA A 88 0.79 -2.98 -2.79
CA ALA A 88 -0.14 -2.53 -1.76
C ALA A 88 0.24 -3.00 -0.33
N THR A 89 1.03 -4.07 -0.22
CA THR A 89 1.47 -4.64 1.06
C THR A 89 2.74 -4.00 1.63
N LEU A 90 3.42 -3.09 0.91
CA LEU A 90 4.64 -2.43 1.40
C LEU A 90 4.50 -1.74 2.77
N PRO A 91 3.35 -1.16 3.16
CA PRO A 91 3.13 -0.69 4.53
C PRO A 91 3.50 -1.72 5.60
N LEU A 92 3.25 -3.01 5.36
CA LEU A 92 3.52 -4.11 6.30
C LEU A 92 5.02 -4.33 6.56
N LEU A 93 5.92 -3.74 5.77
CA LEU A 93 7.35 -3.74 6.09
C LEU A 93 7.65 -3.06 7.43
N GLY A 94 6.75 -2.20 7.93
CA GLY A 94 6.86 -1.65 9.29
C GLY A 94 6.77 -2.72 10.37
N LEU A 95 6.22 -3.90 10.04
CA LEU A 95 6.27 -5.06 10.91
C LEU A 95 7.64 -5.74 10.92
N LEU A 96 8.69 -5.26 10.24
CA LEU A 96 10.06 -5.83 10.30
C LEU A 96 10.95 -5.15 11.36
N PRO A 97 11.86 -5.89 12.02
CA PRO A 97 12.54 -5.34 13.19
C PRO A 97 13.53 -4.30 12.69
N GLY A 98 13.57 -3.15 13.36
CA GLY A 98 14.38 -2.02 12.90
C GLY A 98 13.81 -1.28 11.69
N ALA A 99 12.61 -1.60 11.18
CA ALA A 99 11.98 -0.88 10.08
C ALA A 99 11.78 0.62 10.38
N ALA A 100 11.37 0.96 11.60
CA ALA A 100 11.26 2.37 12.03
C ALA A 100 12.61 3.11 11.96
N ARG A 101 13.69 2.44 12.40
CA ARG A 101 15.04 2.99 12.35
C ARG A 101 15.52 3.16 10.90
N LEU A 102 15.25 2.17 10.04
CA LEU A 102 15.59 2.24 8.63
C LEU A 102 14.83 3.37 7.92
N ALA A 103 13.54 3.52 8.19
CA ALA A 103 12.72 4.61 7.64
C ALA A 103 13.29 5.98 8.03
N ALA A 104 13.55 6.19 9.32
CA ALA A 104 14.16 7.44 9.82
C ALA A 104 15.54 7.70 9.17
N MET A 105 16.35 6.66 8.94
CA MET A 105 17.63 6.78 8.23
C MET A 105 17.48 7.13 6.75
N LEU A 106 16.42 6.67 6.08
CA LEU A 106 16.15 6.97 4.67
C LEU A 106 15.57 8.38 4.49
N GLU A 107 14.72 8.83 5.42
CA GLU A 107 14.18 10.19 5.46
C GLU A 107 15.28 11.23 5.70
N GLY A 108 16.27 10.91 6.53
CA GLY A 108 17.44 11.77 6.80
C GLY A 108 18.50 11.81 5.69
N ARG A 109 18.40 10.98 4.64
CA ARG A 109 19.31 11.05 3.49
C ARG A 109 18.73 12.02 2.44
N PRO A 110 19.43 13.10 2.08
CA PRO A 110 19.00 13.92 0.96
C PRO A 110 18.95 13.04 -0.29
N SER A 111 17.77 12.99 -0.91
CA SER A 111 17.53 12.24 -2.13
C SER A 111 18.50 12.74 -3.21
N ARG A 112 19.55 11.96 -3.51
CA ARG A 112 20.54 12.19 -4.58
C ARG A 112 19.89 12.45 -5.96
N GLN A 113 18.59 12.24 -6.11
CA GLN A 113 17.80 12.49 -7.30
C GLN A 113 17.23 13.91 -7.45
N ARG A 114 17.34 14.79 -6.44
CA ARG A 114 17.03 16.22 -6.60
C ARG A 114 18.16 17.02 -7.28
N LEU A 115 19.25 16.37 -7.69
CA LEU A 115 20.36 17.03 -8.38
C LEU A 115 20.22 17.12 -9.92
N ASN A 116 19.18 16.53 -10.53
CA ASN A 116 19.07 16.50 -12.01
C ASN A 116 17.83 17.23 -12.58
N ARG A 117 17.28 18.22 -11.86
CA ARG A 117 16.21 19.11 -12.34
C ARG A 117 16.67 20.57 -12.43
N ARG A 118 17.68 20.81 -13.26
CA ARG A 118 17.86 22.11 -13.95
C ARG A 118 18.20 21.85 -15.41
N MET A 119 17.25 21.27 -16.15
CA MET A 119 17.19 21.48 -17.59
C MET A 119 16.17 22.59 -17.84
N PRO A 120 16.56 23.72 -18.46
CA PRO A 120 15.63 24.79 -18.76
C PRO A 120 14.64 24.32 -19.83
N ARG A 121 13.34 24.46 -19.53
CA ARG A 121 12.25 24.29 -20.48
C ARG A 121 12.49 25.23 -21.69
N ARG A 122 12.85 24.67 -22.84
CA ARG A 122 12.63 25.36 -24.11
C ARG A 122 11.11 25.50 -24.31
N ARG A 123 10.69 26.75 -24.55
CA ARG A 123 9.30 27.18 -24.68
C ARG A 123 8.61 26.47 -25.83
N ALA A 124 7.31 26.26 -25.63
CA ALA A 124 6.36 25.82 -26.63
C ALA A 124 6.38 26.72 -27.87
N ALA A 125 6.46 26.09 -29.04
CA ALA A 125 5.79 26.57 -30.23
C ALA A 125 4.66 25.57 -30.50
N MET A 126 3.43 25.96 -30.14
CA MET A 126 2.22 25.32 -30.65
C MET A 126 2.08 25.75 -32.12
N GLU A 127 2.19 24.83 -33.06
CA GLU A 127 1.54 24.99 -34.37
C GLU A 127 0.13 24.37 -34.31
N PRO A 128 -0.89 25.03 -34.88
CA PRO A 128 -2.25 24.51 -34.90
C PRO A 128 -2.41 23.51 -36.06
N TRP A 129 -2.59 22.23 -35.74
CA TRP A 129 -2.98 21.24 -36.73
C TRP A 129 -4.46 21.41 -37.11
N ARG A 130 -4.72 21.97 -38.30
CA ARG A 130 -6.03 21.91 -38.99
C ARG A 130 -6.08 20.70 -39.91
N SER A 131 -7.04 19.83 -39.63
CA SER A 131 -7.86 18.98 -40.52
C SER A 131 -7.32 18.53 -41.90
N ARG A 132 -7.33 17.21 -42.12
CA ARG A 132 -8.18 16.56 -43.14
C ARG A 132 -8.75 15.26 -42.56
#